data_AF-A0A6B2G6I0-F1
#
_entry.id   AF-A0A6B2G6I0-F1
#
_cell.length_a   1.000
_cell.length_b   1.000
_cell.length_c   1.000
_cell.angle_alpha   90.00
_cell.angle_beta   90.00
_cell.angle_gamma   90.00
#
_symmetry.space_group_name_H-M   'P 1'
#
loop_
_entity.id
_entity.type
_entity.pdbx_description
1 polymer ?
#
loop_
_entity_poly.entity_id
_entity_poly.type
_entity_poly.pdbx_seq_one_letter_code
_entity_poly.pdbx_strand_id
1 'polypeptide(L)'
;NENMFTTLLITGPNMGGKSTLMRQTAIIVILAQLGCYVPCSSCVLTPVDRIFARLGASFDHPNSGESTFYVELAETAVMIKQATPRSLILLDELGRGTATHDGLAIAFSILKFLSVRINCRTMFSTHYHFIAR
;
A
#
# COMPACT_ATOMS: atom_id res chain seq x y z
N ASN A 1 5.77 -24.87 -7.20
CA ASN A 1 6.05 -23.62 -7.93
C ASN A 1 4.75 -22.95 -8.30
N GLU A 2 4.05 -22.42 -7.30
CA GLU A 2 2.86 -21.58 -7.55
C GLU A 2 3.34 -20.15 -7.71
N ASN A 3 2.87 -19.47 -8.76
CA ASN A 3 3.07 -18.03 -8.94
C ASN A 3 2.39 -17.30 -7.78
N MET A 4 3.11 -17.14 -6.66
CA MET A 4 2.61 -16.41 -5.51
C MET A 4 2.57 -14.93 -5.90
N PHE A 5 1.37 -14.44 -6.21
CA PHE A 5 1.14 -13.02 -6.46
C PHE A 5 1.50 -12.23 -5.20
N THR A 6 2.57 -11.44 -5.26
CA THR A 6 3.01 -10.59 -4.14
C THR A 6 2.21 -9.30 -4.04
N THR A 7 1.28 -9.05 -4.97
CA THR A 7 0.53 -7.79 -5.04
C THR A 7 -0.97 -8.05 -5.17
N LEU A 8 -1.75 -7.38 -4.34
CA LEU A 8 -3.20 -7.34 -4.36
C LEU A 8 -3.67 -5.94 -4.78
N LEU A 9 -4.27 -5.84 -5.96
CA LEU A 9 -4.92 -4.61 -6.41
C LEU A 9 -6.36 -4.57 -5.89
N ILE A 10 -6.72 -3.47 -5.21
CA ILE A 10 -8.03 -3.30 -4.57
C ILE A 10 -8.76 -2.16 -5.29
N THR A 11 -9.84 -2.51 -5.99
CA THR A 11 -10.70 -1.54 -6.68
C THR A 11 -12.08 -1.50 -6.05
N GLY A 12 -12.78 -0.38 -6.20
CA GLY A 12 -14.15 -0.23 -5.73
C GLY A 12 -14.49 1.22 -5.35
N PRO A 13 -15.77 1.52 -5.09
CA PRO A 13 -16.19 2.88 -4.75
C PRO A 13 -15.50 3.41 -3.49
N ASN A 14 -15.45 4.74 -3.37
CA ASN A 14 -15.09 5.38 -2.11
C ASN A 14 -16.03 4.91 -0.99
N MET A 15 -15.50 4.78 0.23
CA MET A 15 -16.22 4.21 1.39
C MET A 15 -16.63 2.73 1.27
N GLY A 16 -16.22 2.01 0.22
CA GLY A 16 -16.45 0.57 0.06
C GLY A 16 -15.59 -0.35 0.95
N GLY A 17 -14.93 0.19 1.99
CA GLY A 17 -14.13 -0.60 2.93
C GLY A 17 -12.69 -0.93 2.50
N LYS A 18 -12.18 -0.39 1.38
CA LYS A 18 -10.81 -0.64 0.89
C LYS A 18 -9.74 -0.32 1.96
N SER A 19 -9.76 0.90 2.50
CA SER A 19 -8.80 1.31 3.53
C SER A 19 -9.01 0.54 4.84
N THR A 20 -10.24 0.15 5.16
CA THR A 20 -10.56 -0.70 6.33
C THR A 20 -9.89 -2.07 6.21
N LEU A 21 -9.99 -2.70 5.04
CA LEU A 21 -9.33 -3.99 4.76
C LEU A 21 -7.81 -3.88 4.90
N MET A 22 -7.20 -2.83 4.35
CA MET A 22 -5.76 -2.61 4.44
C MET A 22 -5.29 -2.43 5.90
N ARG A 23 -6.02 -1.63 6.69
CA ARG A 23 -5.72 -1.44 8.13
C ARG A 23 -5.89 -2.74 8.91
N GLN A 24 -6.96 -3.49 8.64
CA GLN A 24 -7.22 -4.77 9.28
C GLN A 24 -6.05 -5.74 9.03
N THR A 25 -5.56 -5.84 7.80
CA THR A 25 -4.40 -6.69 7.48
C THR A 25 -3.15 -6.28 8.27
N ALA A 26 -2.83 -4.98 8.34
CA ALA A 26 -1.69 -4.50 9.13
C ALA A 26 -1.82 -4.85 10.61
N ILE A 27 -3.00 -4.64 11.20
CA ILE A 27 -3.26 -4.94 12.62
C ILE A 27 -3.12 -6.44 12.89
N ILE A 28 -3.66 -7.29 12.02
CA ILE A 28 -3.53 -8.76 12.15
C ILE A 28 -2.05 -9.17 12.12
N VAL A 29 -1.25 -8.59 11.22
CA VAL A 29 0.19 -8.89 11.13
C VAL A 29 0.91 -8.51 12.43
N ILE A 30 0.64 -7.31 12.95
CA ILE A 30 1.25 -6.82 14.20
C ILE A 30 0.88 -7.74 15.37
N LEU A 31 -0.41 -8.02 15.55
CA LEU A 31 -0.90 -8.87 16.64
C LEU A 31 -0.31 -10.29 16.57
N ALA A 32 -0.28 -10.90 15.39
CA ALA A 32 0.31 -12.23 15.20
C ALA A 32 1.80 -12.25 15.55
N GLN A 33 2.57 -11.23 15.14
CA GLN A 33 3.99 -11.15 15.45
C GLN A 33 4.31 -10.78 16.89
N LEU A 34 3.37 -10.17 17.62
CA LEU A 34 3.45 -9.98 19.07
C LEU A 34 3.12 -11.28 19.85
N GLY A 35 2.62 -12.32 19.18
CA GLY A 35 2.17 -13.57 19.81
C GLY A 35 0.75 -13.48 20.36
N CYS A 36 -0.04 -12.49 19.97
CA CYS A 36 -1.44 -12.35 20.36
C CYS A 36 -2.35 -13.23 19.50
N TYR A 37 -3.52 -13.60 20.04
CA TYR A 37 -4.63 -14.08 19.20
C TYR A 37 -5.06 -12.97 18.24
N VAL A 38 -5.45 -13.38 17.03
CA VAL A 38 -5.90 -12.48 15.96
C VAL A 38 -7.38 -12.68 15.66
N PRO A 39 -8.11 -11.64 15.24
CA PRO A 39 -9.55 -11.71 14.95
C PRO A 39 -9.83 -12.38 13.60
N CYS A 40 -9.60 -13.70 13.50
CA CYS A 40 -9.96 -14.51 12.35
C CYS A 40 -10.22 -15.98 12.75
N SER A 41 -10.89 -16.73 11.89
CA SER A 41 -11.11 -18.18 12.08
C SER A 41 -9.82 -18.99 11.94
N SER A 42 -8.90 -18.55 11.08
CA SER A 42 -7.58 -19.16 10.89
C SER A 42 -6.58 -18.11 10.38
N CYS A 43 -5.33 -18.15 10.85
CA CYS A 43 -4.26 -17.28 10.40
C CYS A 43 -3.01 -18.09 10.04
N VAL A 44 -2.54 -17.96 8.81
CA VAL A 44 -1.20 -18.41 8.40
C VAL A 44 -0.44 -17.17 7.96
N LEU A 45 0.68 -16.90 8.62
CA LEU A 45 1.43 -15.67 8.42
C LEU A 45 2.91 -15.97 8.23
N THR A 46 3.46 -15.45 7.13
CA THR A 46 4.91 -15.34 6.94
C THR A 46 5.41 -14.07 7.63
N PRO A 47 6.46 -14.13 8.46
CA PRO A 47 6.98 -12.95 9.17
C PRO A 47 7.24 -11.76 8.24
N VAL A 48 6.81 -10.59 8.69
CA VAL A 48 6.99 -9.28 8.05
C VAL A 48 8.07 -8.53 8.83
N ASP A 49 9.06 -7.99 8.11
CA ASP A 49 10.15 -7.22 8.71
C ASP A 49 9.78 -5.75 8.93
N ARG A 50 9.00 -5.16 8.02
CA ARG A 50 8.50 -3.79 8.13
C ARG A 50 7.15 -3.63 7.45
N ILE A 51 6.27 -2.83 8.06
CA ILE A 51 4.99 -2.42 7.47
C ILE A 51 5.13 -0.96 7.06
N PHE A 52 4.87 -0.66 5.79
CA PHE A 52 4.75 0.69 5.26
C PHE A 52 3.30 0.95 4.90
N ALA A 53 2.77 2.10 5.33
CA ALA A 53 1.39 2.44 5.07
C ALA A 53 1.26 3.90 4.61
N ARG A 54 0.68 4.07 3.43
CA ARG A 54 0.15 5.32 2.89
C ARG A 54 -1.33 5.10 2.64
N LEU A 55 -2.15 5.27 3.67
CA LEU A 55 -3.61 5.13 3.59
C LEU A 55 -4.23 6.54 3.56
N GLY A 56 -5.23 6.78 2.71
CA GLY A 56 -5.68 8.12 2.31
C GLY A 56 -5.82 9.16 3.44
N ALA A 57 -5.49 10.41 3.09
CA ALA A 57 -5.26 11.52 4.01
C ALA A 57 -6.49 12.42 4.20
N SER A 58 -6.73 12.86 5.44
CA SER A 58 -7.29 14.17 5.76
C SER A 58 -6.93 14.44 7.22
N PHE A 59 -6.30 15.60 7.47
CA PHE A 59 -5.81 16.08 8.77
C PHE A 59 -4.52 15.41 9.26
N ASP A 60 -3.43 16.19 9.26
CA ASP A 60 -2.23 16.08 10.12
C ASP A 60 -0.92 16.57 9.47
N HIS A 61 -1.01 17.32 8.37
CA HIS A 61 0.03 18.32 8.08
C HIS A 61 -0.58 19.72 7.87
N PRO A 62 -1.22 20.32 8.90
CA PRO A 62 -1.18 21.78 8.97
C PRO A 62 0.30 22.18 9.17
N ASN A 63 0.84 23.02 8.29
CA ASN A 63 2.03 23.87 8.52
C ASN A 63 3.40 23.43 7.94
N SER A 64 3.56 23.34 6.61
CA SER A 64 4.92 23.48 6.01
C SER A 64 5.03 24.15 4.64
N GLY A 65 3.94 24.58 3.99
CA GLY A 65 4.00 25.28 2.70
C GLY A 65 4.38 24.41 1.50
N GLU A 66 4.58 23.10 1.69
CA GLU A 66 4.90 22.15 0.62
C GLU A 66 3.64 21.59 -0.05
N SER A 67 3.78 21.17 -1.32
CA SER A 67 2.68 20.53 -2.06
C SER A 67 2.35 19.17 -1.46
N THR A 68 1.06 18.89 -1.25
CA THR A 68 0.56 17.59 -0.77
C THR A 68 1.01 16.43 -1.66
N PHE A 69 1.09 16.66 -2.97
CA PHE A 69 1.59 15.70 -3.94
C PHE A 69 3.10 15.43 -3.77
N TYR A 70 3.89 16.47 -3.48
CA TYR A 70 5.32 16.31 -3.20
C TYR A 70 5.55 15.45 -1.95
N VAL A 71 4.84 15.75 -0.85
CA VAL A 71 4.93 14.99 0.40
C VAL A 71 4.55 13.52 0.18
N GLU A 72 3.47 13.26 -0.58
CA GLU A 72 3.05 11.91 -0.95
C GLU A 72 4.13 11.12 -1.70
N LEU A 73 4.78 11.75 -2.69
CA LEU A 73 5.86 11.11 -3.43
C LEU A 73 7.13 10.93 -2.61
N ALA A 74 7.47 11.90 -1.76
CA ALA A 74 8.64 11.82 -0.88
C ALA A 74 8.51 10.67 0.13
N GLU A 75 7.34 10.53 0.77
CA GLU A 75 7.03 9.40 1.64
C GLU A 75 7.13 8.07 0.88
N THR A 76 6.55 8.01 -0.32
CA THR A 76 6.59 6.80 -1.15
C THR A 76 8.02 6.43 -1.56
N ALA A 77 8.88 7.41 -1.86
CA ALA A 77 10.28 7.19 -2.16
C ALA A 77 11.05 6.59 -0.98
N VAL A 78 10.77 7.04 0.25
CA VAL A 78 11.34 6.46 1.46
C VAL A 78 10.90 5.00 1.64
N MET A 79 9.61 4.70 1.44
CA MET A 79 9.08 3.34 1.53
C MET A 79 9.80 2.40 0.55
N ILE A 80 9.88 2.80 -0.72
CA ILE A 80 10.52 2.00 -1.78
C ILE A 80 12.00 1.78 -1.50
N LYS A 81 12.72 2.79 -0.98
CA LYS A 81 14.16 2.70 -0.68
C LYS A 81 14.47 1.73 0.47
N GLN A 82 13.54 1.60 1.42
CA GLN A 82 13.75 0.79 2.62
C GLN A 82 13.10 -0.59 2.54
N ALA A 83 12.14 -0.80 1.65
CA ALA A 83 11.40 -2.05 1.54
C ALA A 83 12.29 -3.24 1.14
N THR A 84 11.98 -4.40 1.72
CA THR A 84 12.62 -5.68 1.40
C THR A 84 11.57 -6.65 0.87
N PRO A 85 11.95 -7.82 0.31
CA PRO A 85 10.99 -8.84 -0.11
C PRO A 85 10.08 -9.35 1.01
N ARG A 86 10.46 -9.16 2.29
CA ARG A 86 9.64 -9.56 3.45
C ARG A 86 8.72 -8.45 3.94
N SER A 87 8.82 -7.23 3.41
CA SER A 87 8.02 -6.10 3.84
C SER A 87 6.56 -6.21 3.37
N LEU A 88 5.67 -5.54 4.10
CA LEU A 88 4.28 -5.32 3.72
C LEU A 88 4.09 -3.85 3.39
N ILE A 89 3.61 -3.56 2.18
CA ILE A 89 3.33 -2.20 1.72
C ILE A 89 1.83 -2.03 1.51
N LEU A 90 1.26 -0.96 2.06
CA LEU A 90 -0.13 -0.56 1.91
C LEU A 90 -0.18 0.82 1.24
N LEU A 91 -0.66 0.90 0.01
CA LEU A 91 -0.81 2.16 -0.74
C LEU A 91 -2.28 2.39 -1.10
N ASP A 92 -2.82 3.55 -0.75
CA ASP A 92 -4.21 3.93 -1.03
C ASP A 92 -4.23 5.20 -1.89
N GLU A 93 -4.77 5.06 -3.10
CA GLU A 93 -5.06 6.16 -4.02
C GLU A 93 -3.85 7.01 -4.46
N LEU A 94 -2.68 6.37 -4.59
CA LEU A 94 -1.44 7.03 -5.03
C LEU A 94 -1.62 7.71 -6.40
N GLY A 95 -1.13 8.94 -6.52
CA GLY A 95 -1.10 9.69 -7.79
C GLY A 95 -2.33 10.55 -8.07
N ARG A 96 -3.29 10.64 -7.13
CA ARG A 96 -4.47 11.50 -7.26
C ARG A 96 -4.19 13.00 -7.30
N GLY A 97 -3.04 13.44 -6.76
CA GLY A 97 -2.68 14.86 -6.62
C GLY A 97 -2.14 15.55 -7.89
N THR A 98 -2.16 14.88 -9.05
CA THR A 98 -1.60 15.39 -10.32
C THR A 98 -2.51 15.06 -11.52
N ALA A 99 -2.09 15.46 -12.73
CA ALA A 99 -2.79 15.15 -13.98
C ALA A 99 -3.04 13.64 -14.12
N THR A 100 -4.23 13.25 -14.60
CA THR A 100 -4.69 11.85 -14.63
C THR A 100 -3.70 10.89 -15.30
N HIS A 101 -3.10 11.31 -16.42
CA HIS A 101 -2.11 10.50 -17.14
C HIS A 101 -0.80 10.33 -16.34
N ASP A 102 -0.33 11.40 -15.72
CA ASP A 102 0.89 11.37 -14.91
C ASP A 102 0.68 10.55 -13.63
N GLY A 103 -0.47 10.73 -12.97
CA GLY A 103 -0.86 9.96 -11.79
C GLY A 103 -0.95 8.46 -12.07
N LEU A 104 -1.57 8.09 -13.20
CA LEU A 104 -1.62 6.71 -13.68
C LEU A 104 -0.22 6.15 -13.95
N ALA A 105 0.63 6.90 -14.66
CA ALA A 105 1.98 6.47 -15.01
C ALA A 105 2.85 6.25 -13.77
N ILE A 106 2.76 7.14 -12.79
CA ILE A 106 3.45 7.04 -11.50
C ILE A 106 2.96 5.81 -10.72
N ALA A 107 1.64 5.68 -10.54
CA ALA A 107 1.04 4.57 -9.80
C ALA A 107 1.42 3.22 -10.41
N PHE A 108 1.31 3.09 -11.73
CA PHE A 108 1.68 1.87 -12.45
C PHE A 108 3.18 1.54 -12.33
N SER A 109 4.04 2.54 -12.49
CA SER A 109 5.49 2.36 -12.40
C SER A 109 5.91 1.90 -11.01
N ILE A 110 5.32 2.47 -9.95
CA ILE A 110 5.58 2.09 -8.57
C ILE A 110 5.06 0.68 -8.29
N LEU A 111 3.82 0.36 -8.70
CA LEU A 111 3.26 -0.98 -8.55
C LEU A 111 4.15 -2.05 -9.21
N LYS A 112 4.61 -1.79 -10.43
CA LYS A 112 5.54 -2.67 -11.16
C LYS A 112 6.88 -2.80 -10.45
N PHE A 113 7.41 -1.72 -9.89
CA PHE A 113 8.66 -1.75 -9.15
C PHE A 113 8.54 -2.61 -7.87
N LEU A 114 7.46 -2.43 -7.10
CA LEU A 114 7.22 -3.18 -5.87
C LEU A 114 7.04 -4.68 -6.15
N SER A 115 6.26 -5.03 -7.18
CA SER A 115 5.96 -6.42 -7.53
C SER A 115 7.14 -7.15 -8.20
N VAL A 116 7.85 -6.50 -9.13
CA VAL A 116 8.88 -7.16 -9.96
C VAL A 116 10.27 -6.98 -9.38
N ARG A 117 10.62 -5.79 -8.88
CA ARG A 117 11.99 -5.48 -8.44
C ARG A 117 12.21 -5.78 -6.97
N ILE A 118 11.32 -5.32 -6.09
CA ILE A 118 11.41 -5.61 -4.66
C ILE A 118 10.81 -6.99 -4.36
N ASN A 119 9.74 -7.35 -5.07
CA ASN A 119 8.97 -8.57 -4.87
C ASN A 119 8.43 -8.68 -3.43
N CYS A 120 7.93 -7.57 -2.90
CA CYS A 120 7.35 -7.48 -1.56
C CYS A 120 5.82 -7.58 -1.58
N ARG A 121 5.25 -8.00 -0.46
CA ARG A 121 3.80 -8.09 -0.28
C ARG A 121 3.19 -6.70 -0.32
N THR A 122 2.29 -6.44 -1.25
CA THR A 122 1.72 -5.11 -1.50
C THR A 122 0.20 -5.17 -1.60
N MET A 123 -0.50 -4.33 -0.85
CA MET A 123 -1.91 -4.01 -1.08
C MET A 123 -1.98 -2.61 -1.69
N PHE A 124 -2.54 -2.50 -2.89
CA PHE A 124 -2.61 -1.26 -3.64
C PHE A 124 -4.06 -0.93 -3.99
N SER A 125 -4.63 0.09 -3.36
CA SER A 125 -5.97 0.59 -3.65
C SER A 125 -5.91 1.70 -4.70
N THR A 126 -6.72 1.60 -5.75
CA THR A 126 -6.73 2.59 -6.85
C THR A 126 -8.11 2.77 -7.48
N HIS A 127 -8.30 3.96 -8.06
CA HIS A 127 -9.43 4.27 -8.95
C HIS A 127 -9.05 4.18 -10.42
N TYR A 128 -7.76 3.98 -10.71
CA TYR A 128 -7.28 3.78 -12.06
C TYR A 128 -7.60 2.36 -12.52
N HIS A 129 -8.80 2.17 -13.06
CA HIS A 129 -9.24 0.88 -13.61
C HIS A 129 -8.30 0.33 -14.69
N PHE A 130 -7.55 1.19 -15.37
CA PHE A 130 -6.54 0.79 -16.36
C PHE A 130 -5.35 0.05 -15.77
N ILE A 131 -5.06 0.17 -14.47
CA ILE A 131 -3.99 -0.58 -13.80
C ILE A 131 -4.38 -2.06 -13.60
N ALA A 132 -5.70 -2.35 -13.58
CA ALA A 132 -6.22 -3.68 -13.38
C ALA A 132 -6.33 -4.52 -14.67
N ARG A 133 -6.01 -3.94 -15.83
CA ARG A 133 -6.03 -4.60 -17.15
C ARG A 133 -4.62 -4.96 -17.59
#